data_AF-A0A7X5L0Y8-F1
#
_entry.id   AF-A0A7X5L0Y8-F1
#
_cell.length_a   1.000
_cell.length_b   1.000
_cell.length_c   1.000
_cell.angle_alpha   90.00
_cell.angle_beta   90.00
_cell.angle_gamma   90.00
#
_symmetry.space_group_name_H-M   'P 1'
#
loop_
_entity.id
_entity.type
_entity.pdbx_description
1 polymer ?
#
loop_
_entity_poly.entity_id
_entity_poly.type
_entity_poly.pdbx_seq_one_letter_code
_entity_poly.pdbx_strand_id
1 'polypeptide(L)'
;MRCPKCQTEVNNNAKFCTKCGCNLAEELAKATADVSAPVTSGVCVKCGAPLKPGAKFCVKCGTPIASPKTQQPEQVQSAIPVQNDIVPPIGKNNNEKSKKEKQPKQSKSADKSQTNKKAGGGLIAVIIVLAVLVIASIAVCFLVWQGTITLPAIGGISDSETEEMMTEEETESTPETETVEANTEELFAEADALLDEGRNQIAVDAEIISGMESLHSAINLYAEKAQEAGDASLAADQIADAYILYVSAVIRHKDMMDSQPISGNIYSQIMSEINDAKAFAKELSEKGYSVETASLLSAEEAFDASYTSRIITAFDDFTDRAAWSRTEAWNLMSGFDSMFDDSDLDNPLKLRYAYALSWWVQKQIETELASGTITEKGAAIKIANMIEDMDYNPMMINYYISYMNKAGEDCTSVSDAYDEIVQHISQTQGIRIGKDIPLEQFWYFNDFGTYSVDSSNGVTPENRQWIRDRMSSVQFAQ
;
A
#
# COMPACT_ATOMS: atom_id res chain seq x y z
N MET A 1 4.53 7.06 -19.98
CA MET A 1 3.30 6.23 -19.92
C MET A 1 2.18 7.04 -19.28
N ARG A 2 0.94 6.52 -19.17
CA ARG A 2 -0.14 7.16 -18.38
C ARG A 2 -0.52 6.25 -17.21
N CYS A 3 -0.68 6.77 -15.99
CA CYS A 3 -1.14 5.93 -14.86
C CYS A 3 -2.53 5.36 -15.17
N PRO A 4 -2.76 4.05 -15.04
CA PRO A 4 -4.07 3.44 -15.31
C PRO A 4 -5.21 4.06 -14.47
N LYS A 5 -4.91 4.40 -13.21
CA LYS A 5 -5.84 4.94 -12.20
C LYS A 5 -6.26 6.40 -12.46
N CYS A 6 -5.33 7.31 -12.78
CA CYS A 6 -5.61 8.75 -12.89
C CYS A 6 -5.32 9.40 -14.26
N GLN A 7 -4.82 8.64 -15.24
CA GLN A 7 -4.52 9.07 -16.63
C GLN A 7 -3.51 10.21 -16.79
N THR A 8 -2.85 10.62 -15.70
CA THR A 8 -1.74 11.58 -15.73
C THR A 8 -0.54 10.96 -16.43
N GLU A 9 0.22 11.81 -17.14
CA GLU A 9 1.44 11.45 -17.83
C GLU A 9 2.55 11.19 -16.79
N VAL A 10 3.22 10.04 -16.88
CA VAL A 10 4.25 9.61 -15.94
C VAL A 10 5.46 9.06 -16.71
N ASN A 11 6.67 9.23 -16.16
CA ASN A 11 7.88 8.61 -16.68
C ASN A 11 7.72 7.08 -16.82
N ASN A 12 8.31 6.48 -17.86
CA ASN A 12 8.18 5.05 -18.15
C ASN A 12 8.88 4.15 -17.11
N ASN A 13 9.82 4.69 -16.33
CA ASN A 13 10.56 3.96 -15.30
C ASN A 13 10.03 4.22 -13.87
N ALA A 14 9.01 5.05 -13.70
CA ALA A 14 8.48 5.36 -12.37
C ALA A 14 7.75 4.15 -11.77
N LYS A 15 8.07 3.81 -10.51
CA LYS A 15 7.37 2.74 -9.76
C LYS A 15 5.95 3.16 -9.35
N PHE A 16 5.74 4.45 -9.08
CA PHE A 16 4.46 5.01 -8.64
C PHE A 16 4.04 6.23 -9.45
N CYS A 17 2.74 6.54 -9.49
CA CYS A 17 2.25 7.75 -10.11
C CYS A 17 2.27 8.95 -9.16
N THR A 18 3.10 9.92 -9.50
CA THR A 18 3.28 11.23 -8.83
C THR A 18 2.01 12.02 -8.52
N LYS A 19 0.87 11.74 -9.17
CA LYS A 19 -0.41 12.43 -8.91
C LYS A 19 -1.42 11.64 -8.06
N CYS A 20 -1.25 10.33 -7.88
CA CYS A 20 -2.29 9.52 -7.20
C CYS A 20 -1.78 8.29 -6.45
N GLY A 21 -0.47 8.16 -6.26
CA GLY A 21 0.16 7.04 -5.56
C GLY A 21 -0.04 5.67 -6.20
N CYS A 22 -0.59 5.57 -7.42
CA CYS A 22 -0.84 4.28 -8.06
C CYS A 22 0.49 3.53 -8.26
N ASN A 23 0.65 2.32 -7.72
CA ASN A 23 1.79 1.45 -8.08
C ASN A 23 1.63 1.07 -9.55
N LEU A 24 2.54 1.54 -10.39
CA LEU A 24 2.42 1.41 -11.84
C LEU A 24 2.68 -0.02 -12.31
N ALA A 25 3.56 -0.76 -11.64
CA ALA A 25 3.82 -2.16 -11.97
C ALA A 25 2.61 -3.05 -11.66
N GLU A 26 2.01 -2.86 -10.48
CA GLU A 26 0.85 -3.64 -10.04
C GLU A 26 -0.41 -3.31 -10.88
N GLU A 27 -0.64 -2.04 -11.19
CA GLU A 27 -1.78 -1.63 -12.01
C GLU A 27 -1.62 -2.05 -13.50
N LEU A 28 -0.40 -2.17 -14.03
CA LEU A 28 -0.16 -2.77 -15.36
C LEU A 28 -0.33 -4.29 -15.35
N ALA A 29 0.04 -4.98 -14.26
CA ALA A 29 -0.23 -6.41 -14.09
C ALA A 29 -1.75 -6.69 -14.06
N LYS A 30 -2.53 -5.89 -13.32
CA LYS A 30 -4.00 -5.96 -13.31
C LYS A 30 -4.60 -5.67 -14.70
N ALA A 31 -4.05 -4.71 -15.44
CA ALA A 31 -4.50 -4.37 -16.78
C ALA A 31 -4.19 -5.44 -17.86
N THR A 32 -3.34 -6.43 -17.57
CA THR A 32 -2.96 -7.51 -18.51
C THR A 32 -3.56 -8.87 -18.19
N ALA A 33 -4.17 -9.04 -17.00
CA ALA A 33 -4.84 -10.28 -16.58
C ALA A 33 -6.23 -10.49 -17.21
N ASP A 34 -6.87 -9.44 -17.73
CA ASP A 34 -8.30 -9.45 -18.11
C ASP A 34 -8.54 -9.25 -19.62
N VAL A 35 -8.02 -10.17 -20.45
CA VAL A 35 -8.37 -10.26 -21.87
C VAL A 35 -8.58 -11.71 -22.31
N SER A 36 -9.82 -12.20 -22.16
CA SER A 36 -10.35 -13.33 -22.93
C SER A 36 -11.88 -13.27 -23.03
N ALA A 37 -12.40 -13.54 -24.24
CA ALA A 37 -13.83 -13.55 -24.64
C ALA A 37 -14.44 -12.19 -25.12
N PRO A 38 -15.48 -12.22 -26.00
CA PRO A 38 -15.62 -11.20 -27.05
C PRO A 38 -16.72 -10.14 -26.85
N VAL A 39 -16.65 -9.11 -27.70
CA VAL A 39 -17.37 -7.83 -27.61
C VAL A 39 -18.68 -7.79 -28.41
N THR A 40 -19.72 -7.18 -27.82
CA THR A 40 -20.74 -6.42 -28.60
C THR A 40 -20.73 -4.95 -28.18
N SER A 41 -20.92 -4.04 -29.14
CA SER A 41 -20.71 -2.60 -28.99
C SER A 41 -22.02 -1.81 -28.97
N GLY A 42 -22.05 -0.69 -28.24
CA GLY A 42 -23.18 0.25 -28.22
C GLY A 42 -22.90 1.50 -27.39
N VAL A 43 -23.44 2.65 -27.80
CA VAL A 43 -23.42 3.90 -27.01
C VAL A 43 -24.56 3.93 -25.98
N CYS A 44 -24.41 4.70 -24.92
CA CYS A 44 -25.43 4.85 -23.88
C CYS A 44 -26.71 5.50 -24.42
N VAL A 45 -27.83 4.78 -24.33
CA VAL A 45 -29.15 5.25 -24.78
C VAL A 45 -29.66 6.50 -24.05
N LYS A 46 -29.12 6.84 -22.87
CA LYS A 46 -29.55 8.01 -22.08
C LYS A 46 -28.71 9.27 -22.32
N CYS A 47 -27.42 9.13 -22.62
CA CYS A 47 -26.49 10.28 -22.70
C CYS A 47 -25.52 10.25 -23.91
N GLY A 48 -25.66 9.31 -24.84
CA GLY A 48 -24.85 9.20 -26.06
C GLY A 48 -23.38 8.79 -25.86
N ALA A 49 -22.91 8.63 -24.63
CA ALA A 49 -21.50 8.31 -24.34
C ALA A 49 -21.14 6.88 -24.80
N PRO A 50 -19.93 6.65 -25.37
CA PRO A 50 -19.48 5.30 -25.71
C PRO A 50 -19.36 4.43 -24.47
N LEU A 51 -19.90 3.21 -24.55
CA LEU A 51 -19.79 2.22 -23.48
C LEU A 51 -18.59 1.31 -23.77
N LYS A 52 -17.82 1.02 -22.72
CA LYS A 52 -16.79 -0.03 -22.81
C LYS A 52 -17.48 -1.39 -23.02
N PRO A 53 -16.85 -2.34 -23.75
CA PRO A 53 -17.33 -3.72 -23.85
C PRO A 53 -17.64 -4.30 -22.46
N GLY A 54 -18.74 -5.05 -22.35
CA GLY A 54 -19.14 -5.70 -21.09
C GLY A 54 -19.64 -4.77 -19.97
N ALA A 55 -19.71 -3.45 -20.18
CA ALA A 55 -20.21 -2.51 -19.16
C ALA A 55 -21.66 -2.81 -18.76
N LYS A 56 -21.89 -3.18 -17.49
CA LYS A 56 -23.23 -3.36 -16.91
C LYS A 56 -23.98 -2.03 -16.69
N PHE A 57 -23.23 -0.93 -16.59
CA PHE A 57 -23.75 0.44 -16.39
C PHE A 57 -22.94 1.46 -17.20
N CYS A 58 -23.55 2.58 -17.58
CA CYS A 58 -22.84 3.66 -18.25
C CYS A 58 -21.92 4.43 -17.30
N VAL A 59 -20.61 4.35 -17.53
CA VAL A 59 -19.58 5.06 -16.74
C VAL A 59 -19.74 6.58 -16.67
N LYS A 60 -20.50 7.21 -17.58
CA LYS A 60 -20.74 8.67 -17.58
C LYS A 60 -22.03 9.10 -16.87
N CYS A 61 -23.01 8.20 -16.67
CA CYS A 61 -24.32 8.59 -16.15
C CYS A 61 -25.06 7.52 -15.31
N GLY A 62 -24.36 6.45 -14.91
CA GLY A 62 -24.87 5.38 -14.03
C GLY A 62 -26.00 4.52 -14.61
N THR A 63 -26.41 4.72 -15.87
CA THR A 63 -27.60 4.05 -16.42
C THR A 63 -27.31 2.56 -16.71
N PRO A 64 -28.10 1.61 -16.17
CA PRO A 64 -27.91 0.18 -16.42
C PRO A 64 -28.12 -0.18 -17.88
N ILE A 65 -27.36 -1.18 -18.34
CA ILE A 65 -27.38 -1.71 -19.71
C ILE A 65 -27.88 -3.15 -19.62
N ALA A 66 -29.09 -3.39 -20.12
CA ALA A 66 -29.74 -4.69 -20.00
C ALA A 66 -29.15 -5.71 -20.99
N SER A 67 -28.55 -6.79 -20.45
CA SER A 67 -28.21 -7.98 -21.24
C SER A 67 -29.46 -8.83 -21.53
N PRO A 68 -29.65 -9.36 -22.75
CA PRO A 68 -30.76 -10.26 -23.02
C PRO A 68 -30.52 -11.63 -22.37
N LYS A 69 -31.51 -12.13 -21.60
CA LYS A 69 -31.50 -13.52 -21.11
C LYS A 69 -31.70 -14.47 -22.29
N THR A 70 -30.71 -15.33 -22.54
CA THR A 70 -30.87 -16.47 -23.45
C THR A 70 -31.83 -17.48 -22.81
N GLN A 71 -32.94 -17.77 -23.48
CA GLN A 71 -33.82 -18.89 -23.16
C GLN A 71 -33.41 -20.10 -24.02
N GLN A 72 -33.32 -21.28 -23.41
CA GLN A 72 -33.29 -22.57 -24.10
C GLN A 72 -33.76 -23.68 -23.12
N PRO A 73 -34.23 -24.84 -23.59
CA PRO A 73 -35.63 -24.97 -24.03
C PRO A 73 -36.34 -26.16 -23.38
N GLU A 74 -37.66 -26.10 -23.19
CA GLU A 74 -38.41 -27.31 -22.85
C GLU A 74 -39.82 -27.38 -23.45
N GLN A 75 -39.90 -28.23 -24.49
CA GLN A 75 -40.96 -29.21 -24.80
C GLN A 75 -42.39 -28.73 -25.16
N VAL A 76 -43.07 -29.63 -25.90
CA VAL A 76 -44.32 -29.39 -26.65
C VAL A 76 -45.44 -30.27 -26.08
N GLN A 77 -46.64 -29.70 -25.94
CA GLN A 77 -48.01 -30.29 -26.06
C GLN A 77 -48.97 -29.53 -25.13
N SER A 78 -50.29 -29.40 -25.33
CA SER A 78 -51.23 -29.52 -26.45
C SER A 78 -52.64 -29.35 -25.84
N ALA A 79 -53.60 -28.82 -26.61
CA ALA A 79 -55.04 -29.17 -26.56
C ALA A 79 -56.04 -28.58 -25.51
N ILE A 80 -56.66 -27.45 -25.90
CA ILE A 80 -58.12 -27.09 -25.85
C ILE A 80 -58.83 -26.81 -24.47
N PRO A 81 -60.12 -26.34 -24.39
CA PRO A 81 -60.44 -25.05 -23.72
C PRO A 81 -61.59 -25.11 -22.65
N VAL A 82 -62.24 -23.95 -22.39
CA VAL A 82 -63.64 -23.72 -21.87
C VAL A 82 -63.79 -23.07 -20.47
N GLN A 83 -64.29 -21.81 -20.45
CA GLN A 83 -65.28 -21.16 -19.52
C GLN A 83 -65.03 -21.17 -17.98
N ASN A 84 -65.61 -20.29 -17.13
CA ASN A 84 -66.49 -19.10 -17.30
C ASN A 84 -66.33 -18.11 -16.11
N ASP A 85 -66.78 -16.87 -16.33
CA ASP A 85 -67.38 -15.87 -15.42
C ASP A 85 -67.23 -15.95 -13.88
N ILE A 86 -66.90 -14.79 -13.25
CA ILE A 86 -67.82 -13.99 -12.39
C ILE A 86 -67.15 -12.65 -11.97
N VAL A 87 -67.90 -11.54 -12.04
CA VAL A 87 -67.48 -10.13 -11.84
C VAL A 87 -68.75 -9.32 -11.44
N PRO A 88 -68.73 -8.18 -10.70
CA PRO A 88 -67.99 -7.75 -9.49
C PRO A 88 -69.02 -7.39 -8.35
N PRO A 89 -68.97 -6.33 -7.48
CA PRO A 89 -68.58 -4.89 -7.67
C PRO A 89 -67.75 -4.31 -6.46
N ILE A 90 -67.49 -3.02 -6.18
CA ILE A 90 -67.71 -1.69 -6.82
C ILE A 90 -66.66 -0.65 -6.32
N GLY A 91 -66.48 0.49 -7.01
CA GLY A 91 -65.91 1.75 -6.45
C GLY A 91 -64.48 2.13 -6.92
N LYS A 92 -64.29 2.94 -7.99
CA LYS A 92 -64.29 4.44 -8.05
C LYS A 92 -63.15 5.08 -7.20
N ASN A 93 -62.23 5.93 -7.71
CA ASN A 93 -62.32 6.90 -8.83
C ASN A 93 -60.93 7.36 -9.39
N ASN A 94 -60.93 7.81 -10.67
CA ASN A 94 -60.15 8.90 -11.29
C ASN A 94 -58.60 8.87 -11.34
N ASN A 95 -57.97 8.72 -12.53
CA ASN A 95 -57.40 9.77 -13.43
C ASN A 95 -56.08 10.42 -12.93
N GLU A 96 -55.02 10.63 -13.74
CA GLU A 96 -55.03 11.15 -15.12
C GLU A 96 -53.81 10.74 -16.03
N LYS A 97 -54.01 10.89 -17.35
CA LYS A 97 -53.14 10.97 -18.58
C LYS A 97 -51.62 11.30 -18.42
N SER A 98 -50.70 11.14 -19.41
CA SER A 98 -50.71 10.89 -20.88
C SER A 98 -49.31 10.42 -21.34
N LYS A 99 -49.13 9.40 -22.20
CA LYS A 99 -49.10 9.39 -23.70
C LYS A 99 -47.84 9.94 -24.43
N LYS A 100 -47.08 9.05 -25.10
CA LYS A 100 -46.38 9.14 -26.43
C LYS A 100 -45.60 7.82 -26.64
N GLU A 101 -45.64 7.01 -27.71
CA GLU A 101 -45.90 7.11 -29.16
C GLU A 101 -44.63 7.11 -30.07
N LYS A 102 -44.31 5.90 -30.61
CA LYS A 102 -43.68 5.51 -31.91
C LYS A 102 -42.25 5.94 -32.34
N GLN A 103 -41.38 4.91 -32.55
CA GLN A 103 -40.73 4.45 -33.83
C GLN A 103 -40.02 5.44 -34.81
N PRO A 104 -39.17 5.01 -35.81
CA PRO A 104 -38.83 3.66 -36.32
C PRO A 104 -37.29 3.36 -36.53
N LYS A 105 -36.95 2.47 -37.49
CA LYS A 105 -35.71 1.66 -37.70
C LYS A 105 -34.77 2.16 -38.84
N GLN A 106 -33.59 1.48 -39.00
CA GLN A 106 -32.71 1.21 -40.20
C GLN A 106 -31.26 1.76 -40.08
N SER A 107 -30.17 1.20 -40.66
CA SER A 107 -29.89 -0.14 -41.27
C SER A 107 -28.38 -0.39 -41.58
N LYS A 108 -27.91 -1.65 -41.40
CA LYS A 108 -26.80 -2.45 -42.03
C LYS A 108 -25.61 -1.82 -42.82
N SER A 109 -24.38 -2.32 -42.55
CA SER A 109 -23.39 -3.00 -43.47
C SER A 109 -22.09 -3.34 -42.70
N ALA A 110 -21.53 -4.58 -42.69
CA ALA A 110 -20.60 -5.25 -43.64
C ALA A 110 -19.21 -4.54 -43.79
N ASP A 111 -18.02 -5.17 -43.86
CA ASP A 111 -17.49 -6.56 -43.70
C ASP A 111 -15.92 -6.52 -43.70
N LYS A 112 -15.23 -7.65 -43.43
CA LYS A 112 -13.78 -7.99 -43.58
C LYS A 112 -12.84 -7.59 -42.41
N SER A 113 -11.93 -8.40 -41.84
CA SER A 113 -11.24 -9.69 -42.13
C SER A 113 -9.72 -9.53 -42.38
N GLN A 114 -8.93 -10.56 -42.02
CA GLN A 114 -7.47 -10.76 -42.20
C GLN A 114 -6.53 -10.09 -41.16
N THR A 115 -5.38 -10.66 -40.73
CA THR A 115 -4.81 -12.04 -40.73
C THR A 115 -3.67 -12.16 -39.68
N ASN A 116 -3.38 -13.37 -39.19
CA ASN A 116 -2.24 -13.70 -38.31
C ASN A 116 -0.84 -13.57 -38.97
N LYS A 117 0.24 -13.40 -38.15
CA LYS A 117 1.46 -14.26 -38.18
C LYS A 117 2.42 -14.06 -36.99
N LYS A 118 3.29 -15.06 -36.77
CA LYS A 118 4.23 -15.29 -35.64
C LYS A 118 5.70 -15.32 -36.13
N ALA A 119 6.66 -14.90 -35.29
CA ALA A 119 8.04 -15.43 -35.10
C ALA A 119 8.86 -14.44 -34.22
N GLY A 120 9.92 -14.80 -33.46
CA GLY A 120 10.40 -16.12 -33.05
C GLY A 120 11.94 -16.29 -33.05
N GLY A 121 12.60 -16.20 -31.87
CA GLY A 121 13.85 -16.90 -31.57
C GLY A 121 15.18 -16.09 -31.57
N GLY A 122 15.89 -16.08 -30.43
CA GLY A 122 17.26 -15.54 -30.34
C GLY A 122 17.79 -15.28 -28.91
N LEU A 123 17.97 -16.30 -28.06
CA LEU A 123 18.51 -16.10 -26.69
C LEU A 123 19.49 -17.20 -26.18
N ILE A 124 19.61 -18.35 -26.86
CA ILE A 124 20.26 -19.54 -26.27
C ILE A 124 21.81 -19.48 -26.34
N ALA A 125 22.39 -18.68 -27.25
CA ALA A 125 23.85 -18.62 -27.43
C ALA A 125 24.59 -17.86 -26.31
N VAL A 126 23.96 -16.87 -25.67
CA VAL A 126 24.62 -15.97 -24.70
C VAL A 126 24.89 -16.68 -23.36
N ILE A 127 23.97 -17.55 -22.93
CA ILE A 127 24.03 -18.23 -21.62
C ILE A 127 25.24 -19.15 -21.53
N ILE A 128 25.63 -19.81 -22.63
CA ILE A 128 26.77 -20.74 -22.68
C ILE A 128 28.11 -20.00 -22.51
N VAL A 129 28.23 -18.78 -23.06
CA VAL A 129 29.45 -17.96 -22.95
C VAL A 129 29.66 -17.48 -21.51
N LEU A 130 28.59 -17.01 -20.86
CA LEU A 130 28.65 -16.54 -19.47
C LEU A 130 29.04 -17.66 -18.49
N ALA A 131 28.52 -18.88 -18.68
CA ALA A 131 28.84 -20.02 -17.83
C ALA A 131 30.34 -20.36 -17.82
N VAL A 132 31.03 -20.25 -18.97
CA VAL A 132 32.47 -20.54 -19.08
C VAL A 132 33.32 -19.50 -18.35
N LEU A 133 32.94 -18.21 -18.43
CA LEU A 133 33.67 -17.12 -17.77
C LEU A 133 33.57 -17.20 -16.23
N VAL A 134 32.40 -17.57 -15.70
CA VAL A 134 32.20 -17.76 -14.25
C VAL A 134 33.06 -18.91 -13.71
N ILE A 135 33.14 -20.04 -14.42
CA ILE A 135 33.96 -21.19 -14.02
C ILE A 135 35.46 -20.84 -14.02
N ALA A 136 35.93 -20.05 -14.99
CA ALA A 136 37.32 -19.57 -15.02
C ALA A 136 37.66 -18.65 -13.84
N SER A 137 36.75 -17.73 -13.47
CA SER A 137 36.93 -16.84 -12.32
C SER A 137 37.03 -17.60 -11.00
N ILE A 138 36.14 -18.57 -10.77
CA ILE A 138 36.13 -19.40 -9.54
C ILE A 138 37.44 -20.19 -9.40
N ALA A 139 37.99 -20.71 -10.50
CA ALA A 139 39.26 -21.44 -10.49
C ALA A 139 40.45 -20.56 -10.07
N VAL A 140 40.49 -19.30 -10.51
CA VAL A 140 41.55 -18.35 -10.12
C VAL A 140 41.45 -18.00 -8.64
N CYS A 141 40.25 -17.68 -8.14
CA CYS A 141 40.03 -17.39 -6.72
C CYS A 141 40.42 -18.57 -5.81
N PHE A 142 40.14 -19.80 -6.23
CA PHE A 142 40.52 -20.99 -5.46
C PHE A 142 42.04 -21.21 -5.41
N LEU A 143 42.77 -20.91 -6.49
CA LEU A 143 44.24 -21.02 -6.54
C LEU A 143 44.95 -19.93 -5.72
N VAL A 144 44.35 -18.74 -5.60
CA VAL A 144 44.84 -17.69 -4.67
C VAL A 144 44.63 -18.11 -3.22
N TRP A 145 43.47 -18.69 -2.88
CA TRP A 145 43.17 -19.15 -1.51
C TRP A 145 44.07 -20.33 -1.08
N GLN A 146 44.47 -21.21 -2.01
CA GLN A 146 45.44 -22.29 -1.74
C GLN A 146 46.89 -21.80 -1.60
N GLY A 147 47.15 -20.49 -1.69
CA GLY A 147 48.48 -19.89 -1.51
C GLY A 147 49.49 -20.22 -2.63
N THR A 148 49.03 -20.80 -3.74
CA THR A 148 49.90 -21.26 -4.84
C THR A 148 50.36 -20.16 -5.78
N ILE A 149 49.76 -18.96 -5.69
CA ILE A 149 50.08 -17.80 -6.54
C ILE A 149 50.18 -16.55 -5.66
N THR A 150 51.35 -15.91 -5.66
CA THR A 150 51.57 -14.58 -5.07
C THR A 150 51.65 -13.53 -6.18
N LEU A 151 50.84 -12.46 -6.09
CA LEU A 151 51.00 -11.28 -6.94
C LEU A 151 52.27 -10.50 -6.53
N PRO A 152 52.98 -9.87 -7.48
CA PRO A 152 54.26 -9.21 -7.20
C PRO A 152 54.07 -7.90 -6.41
N ALA A 153 54.80 -7.77 -5.31
CA ALA A 153 54.95 -6.49 -4.61
C ALA A 153 55.93 -5.58 -5.36
N ILE A 154 55.56 -4.31 -5.53
CA ILE A 154 56.47 -3.26 -6.01
C ILE A 154 57.37 -2.87 -4.84
N GLY A 155 58.67 -3.16 -4.95
CA GLY A 155 59.60 -3.09 -3.82
C GLY A 155 60.17 -1.69 -3.58
N GLY A 156 60.30 -1.31 -2.31
CA GLY A 156 61.30 -0.35 -1.86
C GLY A 156 62.67 -1.02 -1.74
N ILE A 157 63.74 -0.26 -1.98
CA ILE A 157 65.13 -0.70 -1.79
C ILE A 157 65.76 0.08 -0.63
N SER A 158 66.65 -0.60 0.08
CA SER A 158 67.23 -0.29 1.39
C SER A 158 68.34 0.77 1.39
N ASP A 159 68.59 1.33 2.57
CA ASP A 159 69.75 2.13 2.93
C ASP A 159 71.11 1.44 2.67
N SER A 160 72.13 2.26 2.41
CA SER A 160 73.55 1.90 2.57
C SER A 160 74.37 3.18 2.76
N GLU A 161 75.17 3.23 3.82
CA GLU A 161 76.10 4.34 4.11
C GLU A 161 77.24 4.43 3.08
N THR A 162 77.70 5.65 2.74
CA THR A 162 79.13 5.98 2.55
C THR A 162 79.32 7.49 2.72
N GLU A 163 80.33 7.92 3.46
CA GLU A 163 80.74 9.33 3.57
C GLU A 163 81.52 9.79 2.31
N GLU A 164 81.30 11.03 1.85
CA GLU A 164 82.40 12.01 1.72
C GLU A 164 81.91 13.44 1.39
N MET A 165 82.36 14.37 2.24
CA MET A 165 82.65 15.81 2.04
C MET A 165 82.37 16.48 0.67
N MET A 166 81.56 17.56 0.66
CA MET A 166 82.01 18.94 0.33
C MET A 166 80.87 19.98 0.13
N THR A 167 81.14 21.20 0.64
CA THR A 167 80.66 22.53 0.23
C THR A 167 79.18 22.92 0.30
N GLU A 168 78.99 24.07 0.95
CA GLU A 168 77.77 24.86 1.11
C GLU A 168 77.37 25.57 -0.20
N GLU A 169 76.07 25.71 -0.46
CA GLU A 169 75.52 26.98 -0.94
C GLU A 169 74.07 27.14 -0.46
N GLU A 170 73.71 28.33 0.03
CA GLU A 170 72.36 28.63 0.50
C GLU A 170 71.40 28.78 -0.70
N THR A 171 70.17 28.29 -0.59
CA THR A 171 69.01 29.01 -1.15
C THR A 171 67.70 28.62 -0.50
N GLU A 172 67.07 29.61 0.12
CA GLU A 172 65.74 29.60 0.72
C GLU A 172 64.66 29.69 -0.37
N SER A 173 63.72 28.73 -0.45
CA SER A 173 62.35 28.95 -0.91
C SER A 173 61.44 27.71 -0.83
N THR A 174 60.35 27.86 -0.07
CA THR A 174 59.06 27.15 -0.20
C THR A 174 58.01 28.26 -0.45
N PRO A 175 56.84 28.04 -1.10
CA PRO A 175 56.21 26.75 -1.43
C PRO A 175 55.70 26.61 -2.88
N GLU A 176 55.37 25.36 -3.26
CA GLU A 176 54.36 25.08 -4.30
C GLU A 176 53.19 24.33 -3.65
N THR A 177 52.03 24.97 -3.55
CA THR A 177 50.77 24.39 -3.06
C THR A 177 49.66 24.41 -4.12
N GLU A 178 49.90 25.09 -5.26
CA GLU A 178 48.86 25.44 -6.25
C GLU A 178 48.44 24.29 -7.19
N THR A 179 49.12 23.15 -7.18
CA THR A 179 48.87 22.04 -8.14
C THR A 179 47.85 21.01 -7.68
N VAL A 180 47.50 20.97 -6.39
CA VAL A 180 46.53 20.00 -5.86
C VAL A 180 45.09 20.51 -6.00
N GLU A 181 44.80 21.73 -5.53
CA GLU A 181 43.44 22.30 -5.52
C GLU A 181 42.79 22.37 -6.91
N ALA A 182 43.56 22.75 -7.94
CA ALA A 182 43.06 22.87 -9.32
C ALA A 182 42.61 21.54 -9.94
N ASN A 183 43.17 20.39 -9.50
CA ASN A 183 42.74 19.08 -9.98
C ASN A 183 41.46 18.60 -9.29
N THR A 184 41.22 19.01 -8.03
CA THR A 184 40.02 18.63 -7.27
C THR A 184 38.77 19.36 -7.75
N GLU A 185 38.91 20.64 -8.14
CA GLU A 185 37.80 21.43 -8.70
C GLU A 185 37.32 20.88 -10.06
N GLU A 186 38.24 20.46 -10.94
CA GLU A 186 37.88 19.80 -12.20
C GLU A 186 37.30 18.38 -11.98
N LEU A 187 37.79 17.65 -10.98
CA LEU A 187 37.33 16.29 -10.63
C LEU A 187 35.86 16.24 -10.23
N PHE A 188 35.37 17.26 -9.51
CA PHE A 188 34.02 17.28 -8.94
C PHE A 188 33.03 18.22 -9.62
N ALA A 189 33.44 19.00 -10.63
CA ALA A 189 32.59 20.02 -11.29
C ALA A 189 31.19 19.55 -11.74
N GLU A 190 31.02 18.27 -12.15
CA GLU A 190 29.70 17.71 -12.49
C GLU A 190 28.84 17.44 -11.23
N ALA A 191 29.46 17.00 -10.13
CA ALA A 191 28.80 16.81 -8.85
C ALA A 191 28.43 18.15 -8.19
N ASP A 192 29.30 19.17 -8.29
CA ASP A 192 29.02 20.54 -7.87
C ASP A 192 27.82 21.14 -8.64
N ALA A 193 27.74 20.93 -9.95
CA ALA A 193 26.61 21.39 -10.76
C ALA A 193 25.29 20.72 -10.35
N LEU A 194 25.30 19.43 -10.02
CA LEU A 194 24.13 18.71 -9.48
C LEU A 194 23.76 19.16 -8.06
N LEU A 195 24.76 19.48 -7.22
CA LEU A 195 24.57 20.01 -5.87
C LEU A 195 23.90 21.39 -5.90
N ASP A 196 24.35 22.29 -6.77
CA ASP A 196 23.76 23.62 -6.94
C ASP A 196 22.36 23.57 -7.57
N GLU A 197 22.15 22.72 -8.60
CA GLU A 197 20.80 22.50 -9.15
C GLU A 197 19.85 21.95 -8.08
N GLY A 198 20.29 20.94 -7.33
CA GLY A 198 19.54 20.39 -6.20
C GLY A 198 19.21 21.44 -5.14
N ARG A 199 20.20 22.24 -4.73
CA ARG A 199 20.04 23.35 -3.77
C ARG A 199 19.00 24.38 -4.23
N ASN A 200 18.98 24.72 -5.53
CA ASN A 200 18.01 25.64 -6.09
C ASN A 200 16.59 25.02 -6.14
N GLN A 201 16.48 23.77 -6.58
CA GLN A 201 15.22 23.04 -6.66
C GLN A 201 14.57 22.83 -5.28
N ILE A 202 15.34 22.45 -4.24
CA ILE A 202 14.78 22.26 -2.88
C ILE A 202 14.30 23.56 -2.23
N ALA A 203 14.61 24.74 -2.78
CA ALA A 203 14.04 25.99 -2.31
C ALA A 203 12.55 26.12 -2.71
N VAL A 204 12.14 25.50 -3.82
CA VAL A 204 10.81 25.59 -4.43
C VAL A 204 9.98 24.35 -4.09
N ASP A 205 8.86 24.51 -3.37
CA ASP A 205 8.00 23.39 -2.95
C ASP A 205 7.58 22.47 -4.10
N ALA A 206 7.32 23.02 -5.28
CA ALA A 206 6.90 22.26 -6.46
C ALA A 206 8.01 21.41 -7.10
N GLU A 207 9.27 21.66 -6.76
CA GLU A 207 10.46 21.03 -7.34
C GLU A 207 11.26 20.23 -6.30
N ILE A 208 10.77 20.16 -5.05
CA ILE A 208 11.48 19.53 -3.93
C ILE A 208 11.89 18.07 -4.19
N ILE A 209 11.04 17.30 -4.87
CA ILE A 209 11.33 15.90 -5.25
C ILE A 209 12.48 15.86 -6.27
N SER A 210 12.46 16.73 -7.29
CA SER A 210 13.57 16.87 -8.24
C SER A 210 14.85 17.26 -7.51
N GLY A 211 14.76 18.18 -6.54
CA GLY A 211 15.89 18.61 -5.74
C GLY A 211 16.49 17.47 -4.90
N MET A 212 15.64 16.62 -4.31
CA MET A 212 16.07 15.39 -3.63
C MET A 212 16.77 14.42 -4.59
N GLU A 213 16.26 14.23 -5.82
CA GLU A 213 16.89 13.40 -6.86
C GLU A 213 18.25 13.97 -7.30
N SER A 214 18.35 15.28 -7.51
CA SER A 214 19.60 16.00 -7.86
C SER A 214 20.65 15.88 -6.76
N LEU A 215 20.29 16.12 -5.50
CA LEU A 215 21.19 15.99 -4.34
C LEU A 215 21.68 14.55 -4.14
N HIS A 216 20.78 13.56 -4.22
CA HIS A 216 21.15 12.14 -4.17
C HIS A 216 22.11 11.76 -5.31
N SER A 217 21.93 12.33 -6.50
CA SER A 217 22.81 12.11 -7.65
C SER A 217 24.19 12.75 -7.44
N ALA A 218 24.23 14.00 -6.94
CA ALA A 218 25.48 14.69 -6.60
C ALA A 218 26.32 13.88 -5.59
N ILE A 219 25.70 13.46 -4.46
CA ILE A 219 26.36 12.69 -3.41
C ILE A 219 26.96 11.38 -3.94
N ASN A 220 26.23 10.66 -4.80
CA ASN A 220 26.75 9.43 -5.40
C ASN A 220 27.90 9.70 -6.38
N LEU A 221 27.83 10.78 -7.14
CA LEU A 221 28.89 11.15 -8.09
C LEU A 221 30.17 11.60 -7.37
N TYR A 222 30.07 12.38 -6.29
CA TYR A 222 31.20 12.68 -5.39
C TYR A 222 31.87 11.39 -4.90
N ALA A 223 31.06 10.43 -4.42
CA ALA A 223 31.58 9.16 -3.89
C ALA A 223 32.25 8.30 -4.98
N GLU A 224 31.71 8.31 -6.20
CA GLU A 224 32.27 7.62 -7.37
C GLU A 224 33.61 8.26 -7.78
N LYS A 225 33.68 9.59 -7.93
CA LYS A 225 34.89 10.30 -8.36
C LYS A 225 36.04 10.18 -7.36
N ALA A 226 35.75 10.25 -6.05
CA ALA A 226 36.74 9.99 -5.01
C ALA A 226 37.23 8.53 -5.00
N GLN A 227 36.36 7.57 -5.29
CA GLN A 227 36.75 6.17 -5.45
C GLN A 227 37.61 5.93 -6.70
N GLU A 228 37.31 6.59 -7.82
CA GLU A 228 38.14 6.56 -9.04
C GLU A 228 39.53 7.17 -8.80
N ALA A 229 39.62 8.24 -8.00
CA ALA A 229 40.88 8.85 -7.57
C ALA A 229 41.66 7.97 -6.56
N GLY A 230 41.02 6.97 -5.95
CA GLY A 230 41.63 6.06 -4.98
C GLY A 230 41.70 6.60 -3.54
N ASP A 231 41.08 7.75 -3.26
CA ASP A 231 41.08 8.40 -1.94
C ASP A 231 39.68 8.96 -1.61
N ALA A 232 38.97 8.25 -0.73
CA ALA A 232 37.64 8.64 -0.26
C ALA A 232 37.66 9.93 0.57
N SER A 233 38.79 10.37 1.13
CA SER A 233 38.84 11.59 1.93
C SER A 233 38.60 12.85 1.10
N LEU A 234 38.87 12.81 -0.22
CA LEU A 234 38.72 13.93 -1.15
C LEU A 234 37.28 14.48 -1.27
N ALA A 235 36.26 13.67 -0.97
CA ALA A 235 34.86 14.03 -1.09
C ALA A 235 34.08 14.01 0.24
N ALA A 236 34.76 13.73 1.36
CA ALA A 236 34.09 13.45 2.63
C ALA A 236 33.23 14.62 3.14
N ASP A 237 33.76 15.84 3.06
CA ASP A 237 33.06 17.05 3.51
C ASP A 237 31.91 17.41 2.56
N GLN A 238 32.12 17.32 1.24
CA GLN A 238 31.10 17.59 0.22
C GLN A 238 29.91 16.62 0.34
N ILE A 239 30.19 15.33 0.59
CA ILE A 239 29.16 14.30 0.83
C ILE A 239 28.40 14.59 2.12
N ALA A 240 29.08 14.97 3.20
CA ALA A 240 28.43 15.30 4.47
C ALA A 240 27.50 16.51 4.34
N ASP A 241 27.98 17.61 3.75
CA ASP A 241 27.20 18.84 3.54
C ASP A 241 26.02 18.63 2.57
N ALA A 242 26.24 17.91 1.47
CA ALA A 242 25.18 17.59 0.52
C ALA A 242 24.12 16.65 1.13
N TYR A 243 24.52 15.69 1.99
CA TYR A 243 23.60 14.81 2.68
C TYR A 243 22.73 15.57 3.71
N ILE A 244 23.28 16.60 4.39
CA ILE A 244 22.49 17.48 5.27
C ILE A 244 21.41 18.24 4.48
N LEU A 245 21.72 18.73 3.27
CA LEU A 245 20.72 19.35 2.39
C LEU A 245 19.66 18.35 1.92
N TYR A 246 20.07 17.13 1.58
CA TYR A 246 19.16 16.04 1.18
C TYR A 246 18.18 15.66 2.32
N VAL A 247 18.68 15.45 3.54
CA VAL A 247 17.85 15.20 4.73
C VAL A 247 16.90 16.36 5.01
N SER A 248 17.37 17.60 4.89
CA SER A 248 16.53 18.79 5.07
C SER A 248 15.36 18.84 4.06
N ALA A 249 15.61 18.40 2.82
CA ALA A 249 14.59 18.30 1.79
C ALA A 249 13.60 17.14 2.04
N VAL A 250 14.07 15.96 2.47
CA VAL A 250 13.22 14.83 2.89
C VAL A 250 12.27 15.26 4.01
N ILE A 251 12.78 15.93 5.05
CA ILE A 251 11.96 16.41 6.19
C ILE A 251 10.93 17.43 5.73
N ARG A 252 11.32 18.42 4.89
CA ARG A 252 10.37 19.41 4.34
C ARG A 252 9.30 18.75 3.46
N HIS A 253 9.64 17.75 2.64
CA HIS A 253 8.66 17.03 1.82
C HIS A 253 7.70 16.22 2.70
N LYS A 254 8.21 15.54 3.74
CA LYS A 254 7.41 14.91 4.80
C LYS A 254 6.42 15.91 5.42
N ASP A 255 6.85 17.14 5.74
CA ASP A 255 5.97 18.13 6.37
C ASP A 255 4.88 18.64 5.41
N MET A 256 5.22 18.80 4.12
CA MET A 256 4.24 19.10 3.07
C MET A 256 3.20 17.98 2.94
N MET A 257 3.62 16.71 3.02
CA MET A 257 2.73 15.56 2.97
C MET A 257 1.87 15.41 4.23
N ASP A 258 2.45 15.62 5.41
CA ASP A 258 1.80 15.53 6.73
C ASP A 258 0.70 16.59 6.93
N SER A 259 0.79 17.71 6.20
CA SER A 259 -0.24 18.76 6.14
C SER A 259 -1.53 18.34 5.41
N GLN A 260 -1.51 17.23 4.67
CA GLN A 260 -2.68 16.70 3.95
C GLN A 260 -3.63 15.93 4.89
N PRO A 261 -4.88 15.63 4.45
CA PRO A 261 -5.79 14.80 5.24
C PRO A 261 -5.19 13.43 5.58
N ILE A 262 -5.48 12.95 6.79
CA ILE A 262 -4.97 11.68 7.34
C ILE A 262 -5.23 10.52 6.35
N SER A 263 -4.18 9.76 6.02
CA SER A 263 -4.27 8.59 5.14
C SER A 263 -3.09 7.62 5.31
N GLY A 264 -3.39 6.32 5.36
CA GLY A 264 -2.36 5.26 5.40
C GLY A 264 -1.41 5.27 4.22
N ASN A 265 -1.85 5.74 3.05
CA ASN A 265 -0.97 5.92 1.88
C ASN A 265 0.03 7.06 2.09
N ILE A 266 -0.38 8.15 2.74
CA ILE A 266 0.49 9.31 3.02
C ILE A 266 1.53 8.91 4.07
N TYR A 267 1.10 8.28 5.17
CA TYR A 267 2.00 7.74 6.18
C TYR A 267 3.01 6.76 5.56
N SER A 268 2.54 5.75 4.82
CA SER A 268 3.41 4.72 4.25
C SER A 268 4.42 5.29 3.25
N GLN A 269 4.05 6.32 2.47
CA GLN A 269 4.98 6.99 1.57
C GLN A 269 6.02 7.82 2.36
N ILE A 270 5.61 8.60 3.36
CA ILE A 270 6.54 9.36 4.23
C ILE A 270 7.57 8.42 4.87
N MET A 271 7.10 7.31 5.45
CA MET A 271 7.98 6.32 6.08
C MET A 271 8.88 5.60 5.07
N SER A 272 8.43 5.40 3.82
CA SER A 272 9.30 4.90 2.75
C SER A 272 10.43 5.88 2.46
N GLU A 273 10.13 7.16 2.25
CA GLU A 273 11.13 8.18 1.92
C GLU A 273 12.16 8.39 3.04
N ILE A 274 11.72 8.34 4.31
CA ILE A 274 12.62 8.37 5.47
C ILE A 274 13.51 7.12 5.53
N ASN A 275 12.96 5.94 5.28
CA ASN A 275 13.74 4.69 5.29
C ASN A 275 14.70 4.58 4.10
N ASP A 276 14.34 5.10 2.93
CA ASP A 276 15.24 5.20 1.76
C ASP A 276 16.43 6.13 2.09
N ALA A 277 16.19 7.27 2.76
CA ALA A 277 17.27 8.15 3.22
C ALA A 277 18.17 7.48 4.28
N LYS A 278 17.60 6.75 5.25
CA LYS A 278 18.37 5.95 6.24
C LYS A 278 19.20 4.85 5.58
N ALA A 279 18.67 4.18 4.55
CA ALA A 279 19.41 3.21 3.76
C ALA A 279 20.57 3.87 3.01
N PHE A 280 20.36 5.06 2.44
CA PHE A 280 21.40 5.80 1.74
C PHE A 280 22.55 6.22 2.68
N ALA A 281 22.27 6.70 3.91
CA ALA A 281 23.31 6.93 4.92
C ALA A 281 24.12 5.67 5.24
N LYS A 282 23.47 4.51 5.30
CA LYS A 282 24.15 3.22 5.53
C LYS A 282 25.06 2.85 4.35
N GLU A 283 24.61 3.03 3.11
CA GLU A 283 25.43 2.79 1.91
C GLU A 283 26.65 3.72 1.86
N LEU A 284 26.51 4.98 2.28
CA LEU A 284 27.63 5.93 2.40
C LEU A 284 28.63 5.48 3.49
N SER A 285 28.13 5.00 4.63
CA SER A 285 28.96 4.43 5.69
C SER A 285 29.73 3.18 5.26
N GLU A 286 29.11 2.30 4.45
CA GLU A 286 29.77 1.13 3.87
C GLU A 286 30.87 1.51 2.85
N LYS A 287 30.74 2.67 2.20
CA LYS A 287 31.78 3.28 1.33
C LYS A 287 32.85 4.07 2.11
N GLY A 288 32.74 4.19 3.44
CA GLY A 288 33.71 4.87 4.31
C GLY A 288 33.39 6.34 4.63
N TYR A 289 32.22 6.86 4.23
CA TYR A 289 31.79 8.22 4.50
C TYR A 289 30.97 8.32 5.78
N SER A 290 31.15 9.39 6.56
CA SER A 290 30.36 9.66 7.77
C SER A 290 29.36 10.78 7.50
N VAL A 291 28.08 10.54 7.78
CA VAL A 291 26.99 11.52 7.56
C VAL A 291 26.08 11.67 8.78
N GLU A 292 25.46 12.85 8.92
CA GLU A 292 24.54 13.20 10.01
C GLU A 292 23.15 12.57 9.79
N THR A 293 22.59 11.88 10.80
CA THR A 293 21.27 11.22 10.69
C THR A 293 20.32 11.45 11.87
N ALA A 294 20.78 12.09 12.96
CA ALA A 294 19.96 12.36 14.13
C ALA A 294 18.79 13.32 13.81
N SER A 295 18.98 14.28 12.89
CA SER A 295 17.89 15.15 12.42
C SER A 295 16.75 14.34 11.76
N LEU A 296 17.11 13.34 10.95
CA LEU A 296 16.17 12.45 10.26
C LEU A 296 15.45 11.51 11.24
N LEU A 297 16.20 10.89 12.16
CA LEU A 297 15.65 9.98 13.18
C LEU A 297 14.70 10.71 14.15
N SER A 298 15.05 11.94 14.56
CA SER A 298 14.19 12.78 15.39
C SER A 298 12.89 13.19 14.67
N ALA A 299 12.98 13.47 13.37
CA ALA A 299 11.80 13.76 12.55
C ALA A 299 10.90 12.53 12.35
N GLU A 300 11.49 11.33 12.20
CA GLU A 300 10.79 10.04 12.13
C GLU A 300 10.00 9.75 13.42
N GLU A 301 10.65 9.78 14.57
CA GLU A 301 10.04 9.51 15.88
C GLU A 301 8.91 10.52 16.20
N ALA A 302 9.17 11.82 15.98
CA ALA A 302 8.18 12.87 16.21
C ALA A 302 6.99 12.78 15.25
N PHE A 303 7.22 12.36 14.00
CA PHE A 303 6.16 12.13 13.02
C PHE A 303 5.27 10.96 13.44
N ASP A 304 5.86 9.79 13.68
CA ASP A 304 5.12 8.57 13.95
C ASP A 304 4.23 8.69 15.20
N ALA A 305 4.78 9.22 16.29
CA ALA A 305 4.02 9.48 17.52
C ALA A 305 2.86 10.47 17.32
N SER A 306 3.11 11.56 16.56
CA SER A 306 2.10 12.58 16.26
C SER A 306 1.00 12.04 15.35
N TYR A 307 1.38 11.29 14.31
CA TYR A 307 0.46 10.75 13.32
C TYR A 307 -0.42 9.65 13.91
N THR A 308 0.18 8.75 14.71
CA THR A 308 -0.54 7.74 15.52
C THR A 308 -1.60 8.40 16.40
N SER A 309 -1.23 9.42 17.18
CA SER A 309 -2.16 10.14 18.06
C SER A 309 -3.30 10.82 17.29
N ARG A 310 -3.01 11.38 16.11
CA ARG A 310 -4.01 12.02 15.22
C ARG A 310 -5.00 11.01 14.64
N ILE A 311 -4.57 9.83 14.21
CA ILE A 311 -5.45 8.76 13.72
C ILE A 311 -6.37 8.28 14.85
N ILE A 312 -5.79 7.99 16.01
CA ILE A 312 -6.53 7.53 17.18
C ILE A 312 -7.60 8.54 17.58
N THR A 313 -7.25 9.82 17.72
CA THR A 313 -8.21 10.88 18.05
C THR A 313 -9.31 10.98 16.97
N ALA A 314 -8.95 10.95 15.69
CA ALA A 314 -9.93 11.02 14.59
C ALA A 314 -10.87 9.79 14.52
N PHE A 315 -10.47 8.65 15.09
CA PHE A 315 -11.30 7.47 15.23
C PHE A 315 -12.17 7.53 16.49
N ASP A 316 -11.60 7.98 17.60
CA ASP A 316 -12.29 8.12 18.88
C ASP A 316 -13.41 9.16 18.79
N ASP A 317 -13.25 10.18 17.95
CA ASP A 317 -14.29 11.11 17.49
C ASP A 317 -15.58 10.42 16.98
N PHE A 318 -15.60 9.11 16.69
CA PHE A 318 -16.84 8.37 16.38
C PHE A 318 -17.69 8.03 17.62
N THR A 319 -17.11 7.86 18.80
CA THR A 319 -17.85 7.44 20.02
C THR A 319 -18.79 8.52 20.53
N ASP A 320 -18.45 9.79 20.29
CA ASP A 320 -19.23 10.95 20.71
C ASP A 320 -20.36 11.34 19.74
N ARG A 321 -20.45 10.67 18.58
CA ARG A 321 -21.45 11.00 17.55
C ARG A 321 -22.77 10.30 17.84
N ALA A 322 -23.85 11.07 17.89
CA ALA A 322 -25.22 10.54 17.96
C ALA A 322 -25.58 9.57 16.82
N ALA A 323 -24.89 9.65 15.68
CA ALA A 323 -24.87 8.63 14.64
C ALA A 323 -23.52 8.67 13.91
N TRP A 324 -22.93 7.50 13.67
CA TRP A 324 -21.63 7.35 13.02
C TRP A 324 -21.71 6.42 11.80
N SER A 325 -20.72 6.49 10.91
CA SER A 325 -20.73 5.76 9.63
C SER A 325 -19.71 4.62 9.63
N ARG A 326 -20.21 3.38 9.58
CA ARG A 326 -19.41 2.14 9.45
C ARG A 326 -18.42 2.16 8.27
N THR A 327 -18.73 2.90 7.19
CA THR A 327 -17.81 3.08 6.05
C THR A 327 -16.81 4.21 6.27
N GLU A 328 -17.14 5.22 7.06
CA GLU A 328 -16.22 6.32 7.38
C GLU A 328 -15.13 5.84 8.34
N ALA A 329 -15.51 5.09 9.39
CA ALA A 329 -14.57 4.46 10.32
C ALA A 329 -13.63 3.47 9.62
N TRP A 330 -14.16 2.64 8.71
CA TRP A 330 -13.34 1.76 7.88
C TRP A 330 -12.38 2.55 6.97
N ASN A 331 -12.88 3.54 6.24
CA ASN A 331 -12.05 4.34 5.34
C ASN A 331 -10.95 5.13 6.07
N LEU A 332 -11.16 5.46 7.36
CA LEU A 332 -10.14 6.07 8.21
C LEU A 332 -9.05 5.06 8.57
N MET A 333 -9.41 3.86 9.03
CA MET A 333 -8.42 2.85 9.47
C MET A 333 -7.77 2.06 8.33
N SER A 334 -8.41 1.94 7.17
CA SER A 334 -7.94 1.12 6.05
C SER A 334 -6.65 1.68 5.44
N GLY A 335 -5.61 0.85 5.34
CA GLY A 335 -4.29 1.23 4.82
C GLY A 335 -3.29 1.67 5.89
N PHE A 336 -3.66 1.60 7.17
CA PHE A 336 -2.74 1.78 8.31
C PHE A 336 -2.18 0.45 8.85
N ASP A 337 -2.34 -0.63 8.10
CA ASP A 337 -1.85 -1.98 8.38
C ASP A 337 -0.31 -2.02 8.59
N SER A 338 0.43 -1.02 8.12
CA SER A 338 1.87 -0.83 8.29
C SER A 338 2.29 -0.07 9.56
N MET A 339 1.34 0.45 10.36
CA MET A 339 1.62 1.26 11.56
C MET A 339 1.76 0.46 12.85
N PHE A 340 1.50 -0.85 12.83
CA PHE A 340 1.55 -1.70 14.01
C PHE A 340 2.17 -3.05 13.70
N ASP A 341 2.83 -3.64 14.69
CA ASP A 341 3.31 -5.02 14.60
C ASP A 341 2.10 -5.98 14.67
N ASP A 342 2.01 -6.92 13.75
CA ASP A 342 0.90 -7.88 13.75
C ASP A 342 0.90 -8.81 14.97
N SER A 343 2.04 -8.96 15.65
CA SER A 343 2.14 -9.70 16.92
C SER A 343 1.74 -8.88 18.15
N ASP A 344 1.70 -7.54 18.06
CA ASP A 344 1.20 -6.65 19.12
C ASP A 344 -0.32 -6.52 19.02
N LEU A 345 -1.03 -7.56 19.49
CA LEU A 345 -2.49 -7.64 19.39
C LEU A 345 -3.22 -6.57 20.23
N ASP A 346 -2.55 -5.96 21.21
CA ASP A 346 -3.11 -4.91 22.07
C ASP A 346 -2.69 -3.50 21.63
N ASN A 347 -2.06 -3.37 20.46
CA ASN A 347 -1.72 -2.10 19.88
C ASN A 347 -2.96 -1.20 19.71
N PRO A 348 -2.97 0.05 20.21
CA PRO A 348 -4.15 0.92 20.16
C PRO A 348 -4.70 1.21 18.76
N LEU A 349 -3.88 1.20 17.71
CA LEU A 349 -4.32 1.31 16.31
C LEU A 349 -4.91 -0.01 15.81
N LYS A 350 -4.28 -1.15 16.11
CA LYS A 350 -4.76 -2.48 15.71
C LYS A 350 -6.14 -2.79 16.31
N LEU A 351 -6.36 -2.46 17.58
CA LEU A 351 -7.66 -2.60 18.24
C LEU A 351 -8.78 -1.80 17.52
N ARG A 352 -8.47 -0.57 17.10
CA ARG A 352 -9.40 0.30 16.35
C ARG A 352 -9.62 -0.21 14.93
N TYR A 353 -8.59 -0.74 14.28
CA TYR A 353 -8.69 -1.41 12.98
C TYR A 353 -9.62 -2.63 13.03
N ALA A 354 -9.41 -3.54 13.98
CA ALA A 354 -10.25 -4.74 14.16
C ALA A 354 -11.73 -4.36 14.47
N TYR A 355 -11.95 -3.29 15.23
CA TYR A 355 -13.28 -2.74 15.48
C TYR A 355 -13.91 -2.16 14.20
N ALA A 356 -13.17 -1.36 13.42
CA ALA A 356 -13.63 -0.80 12.15
C ALA A 356 -13.97 -1.92 11.14
N LEU A 357 -13.13 -2.95 11.06
CA LEU A 357 -13.33 -4.14 10.23
C LEU A 357 -14.63 -4.85 10.59
N SER A 358 -14.86 -5.11 11.88
CA SER A 358 -16.08 -5.74 12.41
C SER A 358 -17.35 -5.08 11.84
N TRP A 359 -17.41 -3.76 11.98
CA TRP A 359 -18.55 -2.97 11.54
C TRP A 359 -18.69 -2.83 10.03
N TRP A 360 -17.57 -2.83 9.30
CA TRP A 360 -17.58 -2.86 7.85
C TRP A 360 -18.10 -4.21 7.32
N VAL A 361 -17.62 -5.33 7.86
CA VAL A 361 -18.05 -6.69 7.52
C VAL A 361 -19.55 -6.86 7.76
N GLN A 362 -20.05 -6.44 8.92
CA GLN A 362 -21.49 -6.43 9.24
C GLN A 362 -22.30 -5.66 8.19
N LYS A 363 -21.83 -4.48 7.76
CA LYS A 363 -22.50 -3.68 6.71
C LYS A 363 -22.52 -4.38 5.35
N GLN A 364 -21.45 -5.07 4.98
CA GLN A 364 -21.42 -5.88 3.75
C GLN A 364 -22.47 -7.00 3.84
N ILE A 365 -22.49 -7.75 4.95
CA ILE A 365 -23.43 -8.85 5.19
C ILE A 365 -24.88 -8.38 5.11
N GLU A 366 -25.25 -7.28 5.77
CA GLU A 366 -26.60 -6.70 5.69
C GLU A 366 -26.99 -6.34 4.24
N THR A 367 -26.06 -5.79 3.47
CA THR A 367 -26.28 -5.40 2.08
C THR A 367 -26.47 -6.64 1.19
N GLU A 368 -25.63 -7.66 1.36
CA GLU A 368 -25.64 -8.91 0.60
C GLU A 368 -26.87 -9.78 0.93
N LEU A 369 -27.35 -9.77 2.19
CA LEU A 369 -28.61 -10.40 2.59
C LEU A 369 -29.81 -9.65 1.98
N ALA A 370 -29.83 -8.32 2.06
CA ALA A 370 -30.93 -7.50 1.52
C ALA A 370 -31.04 -7.60 -0.02
N SER A 371 -29.94 -7.88 -0.72
CA SER A 371 -29.94 -8.16 -2.16
C SER A 371 -30.18 -9.63 -2.51
N GLY A 372 -30.28 -10.54 -1.53
CA GLY A 372 -30.37 -11.99 -1.75
C GLY A 372 -29.12 -12.60 -2.40
N THR A 373 -27.95 -11.96 -2.22
CA THR A 373 -26.66 -12.40 -2.75
C THR A 373 -26.01 -13.47 -1.86
N ILE A 374 -26.28 -13.44 -0.55
CA ILE A 374 -25.92 -14.51 0.39
C ILE A 374 -27.16 -14.98 1.16
N THR A 375 -27.09 -16.19 1.72
CA THR A 375 -28.05 -16.70 2.70
C THR A 375 -27.59 -16.37 4.13
N GLU A 376 -28.43 -16.62 5.12
CA GLU A 376 -28.06 -16.53 6.54
C GLU A 376 -26.86 -17.44 6.88
N LYS A 377 -26.82 -18.67 6.35
CA LYS A 377 -25.64 -19.54 6.49
C LYS A 377 -24.40 -18.92 5.84
N GLY A 378 -24.54 -18.32 4.66
CA GLY A 378 -23.44 -17.62 3.99
C GLY A 378 -22.94 -16.40 4.79
N ALA A 379 -23.83 -15.69 5.47
CA ALA A 379 -23.47 -14.61 6.39
C ALA A 379 -22.69 -15.13 7.60
N ALA A 380 -23.12 -16.24 8.21
CA ALA A 380 -22.39 -16.87 9.31
C ALA A 380 -20.98 -17.31 8.89
N ILE A 381 -20.84 -18.03 7.77
CA ILE A 381 -19.53 -18.46 7.23
C ILE A 381 -18.62 -17.26 6.94
N LYS A 382 -19.17 -16.16 6.42
CA LYS A 382 -18.41 -14.92 6.18
C LYS A 382 -17.87 -14.29 7.48
N ILE A 383 -18.61 -14.39 8.58
CA ILE A 383 -18.13 -13.95 9.91
C ILE A 383 -17.05 -14.91 10.42
N ALA A 384 -17.29 -16.23 10.35
CA ALA A 384 -16.35 -17.25 10.80
C ALA A 384 -14.96 -17.12 10.15
N ASN A 385 -14.92 -16.86 8.84
CA ASN A 385 -13.68 -16.70 8.09
C ASN A 385 -12.90 -15.40 8.39
N MET A 386 -13.45 -14.48 9.17
CA MET A 386 -12.83 -13.18 9.50
C MET A 386 -12.77 -12.92 11.01
N ILE A 387 -13.21 -13.87 11.86
CA ILE A 387 -13.43 -13.59 13.28
C ILE A 387 -12.14 -13.33 14.06
N GLU A 388 -11.03 -13.92 13.60
CA GLU A 388 -9.67 -13.71 14.13
C GLU A 388 -9.14 -12.30 13.76
N ASP A 389 -9.28 -11.88 12.50
CA ASP A 389 -8.93 -10.51 12.04
C ASP A 389 -9.74 -9.42 12.77
N MET A 390 -10.95 -9.79 13.23
CA MET A 390 -11.84 -8.94 14.02
C MET A 390 -11.58 -9.04 15.54
N ASP A 391 -10.44 -9.59 15.96
CA ASP A 391 -10.03 -9.78 17.37
C ASP A 391 -11.09 -10.48 18.23
N TYR A 392 -11.80 -11.44 17.63
CA TYR A 392 -12.94 -12.15 18.24
C TYR A 392 -14.04 -11.24 18.81
N ASN A 393 -14.29 -10.08 18.17
CA ASN A 393 -15.26 -9.08 18.63
C ASN A 393 -16.62 -9.72 19.02
N PRO A 394 -17.06 -9.59 20.30
CA PRO A 394 -18.29 -10.20 20.80
C PRO A 394 -19.56 -9.84 20.00
N MET A 395 -19.62 -8.63 19.44
CA MET A 395 -20.71 -8.23 18.55
C MET A 395 -20.80 -9.16 17.33
N MET A 396 -19.67 -9.44 16.68
CA MET A 396 -19.61 -10.32 15.51
C MET A 396 -19.91 -11.78 15.86
N ILE A 397 -19.46 -12.27 17.03
CA ILE A 397 -19.83 -13.60 17.53
C ILE A 397 -21.36 -13.70 17.71
N ASN A 398 -21.99 -12.68 18.29
CA ASN A 398 -23.44 -12.64 18.44
C ASN A 398 -24.19 -12.65 17.10
N TYR A 399 -23.70 -11.90 16.10
CA TYR A 399 -24.25 -11.94 14.73
C TYR A 399 -24.11 -13.33 14.09
N TYR A 400 -22.96 -14.00 14.25
CA TYR A 400 -22.76 -15.38 13.78
C TYR A 400 -23.82 -16.33 14.38
N ILE A 401 -24.01 -16.31 15.70
CA ILE A 401 -25.01 -17.12 16.41
C ILE A 401 -26.42 -16.80 15.89
N SER A 402 -26.75 -15.52 15.68
CA SER A 402 -28.04 -15.09 15.14
C SER A 402 -28.31 -15.65 13.74
N TYR A 403 -27.30 -15.68 12.87
CA TYR A 403 -27.43 -16.17 11.50
C TYR A 403 -27.46 -17.71 11.42
N MET A 404 -26.65 -18.42 12.20
CA MET A 404 -26.70 -19.89 12.30
C MET A 404 -28.09 -20.38 12.77
N ASN A 405 -28.62 -19.77 13.83
CA ASN A 405 -29.96 -20.09 14.33
C ASN A 405 -31.07 -19.83 13.29
N LYS A 406 -30.98 -18.74 12.50
CA LYS A 406 -31.92 -18.46 11.40
C LYS A 406 -31.81 -19.47 10.26
N ALA A 407 -30.62 -19.98 9.99
CA ALA A 407 -30.38 -21.04 9.01
C ALA A 407 -30.81 -22.43 9.50
N GLY A 408 -31.08 -22.61 10.80
CA GLY A 408 -31.37 -23.91 11.40
C GLY A 408 -30.13 -24.79 11.58
N GLU A 409 -28.94 -24.18 11.62
CA GLU A 409 -27.64 -24.84 11.76
C GLU A 409 -27.20 -24.87 13.23
N ASP A 410 -26.50 -25.94 13.64
CA ASP A 410 -25.97 -26.04 15.01
C ASP A 410 -24.81 -25.04 15.22
N CYS A 411 -24.90 -24.29 16.31
CA CYS A 411 -23.86 -23.37 16.76
C CYS A 411 -23.67 -23.42 18.29
N THR A 412 -24.13 -24.48 18.95
CA THR A 412 -24.14 -24.61 20.42
C THR A 412 -22.75 -24.34 21.02
N SER A 413 -21.69 -24.92 20.46
CA SER A 413 -20.31 -24.69 20.94
C SER A 413 -19.85 -23.22 20.87
N VAL A 414 -20.36 -22.44 19.91
CA VAL A 414 -20.06 -20.99 19.79
C VAL A 414 -20.97 -20.18 20.72
N SER A 415 -22.22 -20.61 20.91
CA SER A 415 -23.16 -19.98 21.85
C SER A 415 -22.70 -20.14 23.29
N ASP A 416 -22.27 -21.33 23.70
CA ASP A 416 -21.75 -21.61 25.04
C ASP A 416 -20.49 -20.76 25.31
N ALA A 417 -19.57 -20.69 24.33
CA ALA A 417 -18.38 -19.84 24.43
C ALA A 417 -18.70 -18.35 24.54
N TYR A 418 -19.72 -17.87 23.81
CA TYR A 418 -20.19 -16.50 23.91
C TYR A 418 -20.80 -16.20 25.28
N ASP A 419 -21.63 -17.09 25.83
CA ASP A 419 -22.20 -16.93 27.18
C ASP A 419 -21.11 -16.94 28.26
N GLU A 420 -20.06 -17.74 28.09
CA GLU A 420 -18.85 -17.69 28.93
C GLU A 420 -18.13 -16.34 28.85
N ILE A 421 -18.00 -15.71 27.66
CA ILE A 421 -17.44 -14.36 27.51
C ILE A 421 -18.28 -13.33 28.25
N VAL A 422 -19.60 -13.34 28.07
CA VAL A 422 -20.54 -12.43 28.74
C VAL A 422 -20.44 -12.58 30.27
N GLN A 423 -20.32 -13.83 30.75
CA GLN A 423 -20.16 -14.12 32.16
C GLN A 423 -18.78 -13.67 32.69
N HIS A 424 -17.70 -13.91 31.94
CA HIS A 424 -16.33 -13.55 32.34
C HIS A 424 -16.20 -12.04 32.53
N ILE A 425 -16.56 -11.25 31.53
CA ILE A 425 -16.53 -9.78 31.59
C ILE A 425 -17.45 -9.27 32.74
N SER A 426 -18.61 -9.90 32.95
CA SER A 426 -19.50 -9.55 34.07
C SER A 426 -18.90 -9.86 35.44
N GLN A 427 -17.98 -10.81 35.55
CA GLN A 427 -17.31 -11.17 36.81
C GLN A 427 -16.06 -10.34 37.07
N THR A 428 -15.30 -9.99 36.03
CA THR A 428 -14.01 -9.28 36.15
C THR A 428 -14.14 -7.75 36.03
N GLN A 429 -15.02 -7.24 35.15
CA GLN A 429 -15.29 -5.81 34.96
C GLN A 429 -16.63 -5.34 35.53
N GLY A 430 -17.52 -6.26 35.92
CA GLY A 430 -18.83 -5.91 36.51
C GLY A 430 -19.89 -5.42 35.50
N ILE A 431 -19.64 -5.53 34.20
CA ILE A 431 -20.55 -5.10 33.11
C ILE A 431 -21.08 -6.32 32.34
N ARG A 432 -22.38 -6.34 32.01
CA ARG A 432 -22.96 -7.38 31.14
C ARG A 432 -23.15 -6.85 29.72
N ILE A 433 -22.23 -7.18 28.83
CA ILE A 433 -22.32 -6.83 27.41
C ILE A 433 -23.62 -7.39 26.79
N GLY A 434 -24.24 -6.62 25.88
CA GLY A 434 -25.55 -6.91 25.30
C GLY A 434 -26.74 -6.73 26.25
N LYS A 435 -26.53 -6.30 27.50
CA LYS A 435 -27.61 -6.02 28.46
C LYS A 435 -27.46 -4.68 29.16
N ASP A 436 -26.34 -4.47 29.84
CA ASP A 436 -26.04 -3.23 30.56
C ASP A 436 -25.44 -2.20 29.60
N ILE A 437 -24.67 -2.67 28.61
CA ILE A 437 -24.20 -1.91 27.45
C ILE A 437 -24.65 -2.67 26.18
N PRO A 438 -25.41 -2.04 25.25
CA PRO A 438 -25.77 -2.67 23.97
C PRO A 438 -24.52 -3.04 23.15
N LEU A 439 -24.53 -4.16 22.42
CA LEU A 439 -23.35 -4.60 21.65
C LEU A 439 -22.96 -3.59 20.57
N GLU A 440 -23.94 -2.87 20.02
CA GLU A 440 -23.76 -1.80 19.04
C GLU A 440 -23.11 -0.53 19.61
N GLN A 441 -23.02 -0.41 20.94
CA GLN A 441 -22.40 0.69 21.67
C GLN A 441 -21.20 0.21 22.51
N PHE A 442 -20.83 -1.06 22.41
CA PHE A 442 -19.71 -1.63 23.15
C PHE A 442 -18.40 -1.29 22.45
N TRP A 443 -17.57 -0.46 23.09
CA TRP A 443 -16.29 -0.01 22.54
C TRP A 443 -15.22 -1.08 22.78
N TYR A 444 -15.32 -2.19 22.06
CA TYR A 444 -14.42 -3.33 22.24
C TYR A 444 -12.94 -2.96 22.13
N PHE A 445 -12.57 -1.94 21.35
CA PHE A 445 -11.20 -1.44 21.22
C PHE A 445 -10.66 -0.66 22.44
N ASN A 446 -11.53 -0.24 23.37
CA ASN A 446 -11.16 0.56 24.53
C ASN A 446 -10.55 -0.34 25.61
N ASP A 447 -9.30 -0.09 25.96
CA ASP A 447 -8.47 -0.90 26.87
C ASP A 447 -8.28 -0.27 28.26
N PHE A 448 -8.80 0.95 28.46
CA PHE A 448 -8.58 1.80 29.63
C PHE A 448 -7.13 2.28 29.82
N GLY A 449 -6.32 2.23 28.75
CA GLY A 449 -4.94 2.69 28.70
C GLY A 449 -4.79 4.16 28.30
N THR A 450 -3.67 4.50 27.67
CA THR A 450 -3.32 5.87 27.24
C THR A 450 -4.37 6.51 26.32
N TYR A 451 -5.06 5.69 25.51
CA TYR A 451 -6.06 6.13 24.54
C TYR A 451 -7.47 5.65 24.93
N SER A 452 -7.81 5.80 26.21
CA SER A 452 -9.11 5.41 26.75
C SER A 452 -10.21 6.40 26.36
N VAL A 453 -11.27 5.92 25.70
CA VAL A 453 -12.44 6.74 25.31
C VAL A 453 -13.52 6.83 26.40
N ASP A 454 -13.62 5.82 27.25
CA ASP A 454 -14.57 5.74 28.38
C ASP A 454 -13.92 4.97 29.54
N SER A 455 -14.27 5.26 30.79
CA SER A 455 -13.67 4.60 31.96
C SER A 455 -14.34 3.27 32.37
N SER A 456 -15.36 2.83 31.62
CA SER A 456 -16.22 1.68 31.94
C SER A 456 -16.65 0.84 30.73
N ASN A 457 -16.83 1.46 29.55
CA ASN A 457 -17.25 0.82 28.32
C ASN A 457 -16.03 0.37 27.50
N GLY A 458 -15.59 -0.87 27.69
CA GLY A 458 -14.40 -1.42 27.03
C GLY A 458 -14.03 -2.81 27.54
N VAL A 459 -12.86 -3.32 27.16
CA VAL A 459 -12.30 -4.61 27.58
C VAL A 459 -10.84 -4.42 27.98
N THR A 460 -10.50 -4.77 29.22
CA THR A 460 -9.10 -4.72 29.70
C THR A 460 -8.22 -5.70 28.89
N PRO A 461 -6.91 -5.44 28.73
CA PRO A 461 -6.01 -6.34 28.00
C PRO A 461 -6.09 -7.81 28.47
N GLU A 462 -6.19 -8.06 29.78
CA GLU A 462 -6.27 -9.41 30.34
C GLU A 462 -7.55 -10.15 29.90
N ASN A 463 -8.69 -9.47 29.93
CA ASN A 463 -9.97 -10.02 29.48
C ASN A 463 -9.97 -10.24 27.97
N ARG A 464 -9.32 -9.36 27.19
CA ARG A 464 -9.18 -9.49 25.74
C ARG A 464 -8.35 -10.71 25.37
N GLN A 465 -7.21 -10.90 26.05
CA GLN A 465 -6.41 -12.10 25.87
C GLN A 465 -7.20 -13.37 26.27
N TRP A 466 -7.97 -13.32 27.36
CA TRP A 466 -8.85 -14.43 27.73
C TRP A 466 -9.89 -14.74 26.65
N ILE A 467 -10.46 -13.74 25.99
CA ILE A 467 -11.39 -13.94 24.86
C ILE A 467 -10.69 -14.63 23.68
N ARG A 468 -9.47 -14.20 23.31
CA ARG A 468 -8.66 -14.85 22.25
C ARG A 468 -8.38 -16.31 22.59
N ASP A 469 -7.88 -16.58 23.80
CA ASP A 469 -7.60 -17.94 24.28
C ASP A 469 -8.87 -18.81 24.29
N ARG A 470 -10.01 -18.25 24.72
CA ARG A 470 -11.28 -18.96 24.76
C ARG A 470 -11.79 -19.27 23.35
N MET A 471 -11.73 -18.33 22.43
CA MET A 471 -12.32 -18.45 21.09
C MET A 471 -11.44 -19.18 20.08
N SER A 472 -10.11 -19.12 20.20
CA SER A 472 -9.20 -19.93 19.38
C SER A 472 -9.39 -21.44 19.56
N SER A 473 -9.99 -21.88 20.68
CA SER A 473 -10.38 -23.27 20.92
C SER A 473 -11.73 -23.68 20.29
N VAL A 474 -12.52 -22.72 19.78
CA VAL A 474 -13.89 -22.94 19.29
C VAL A 474 -13.91 -23.22 17.79
N GLN A 475 -14.59 -24.29 17.39
CA GLN A 475 -14.83 -24.57 15.98
C GLN A 475 -16.06 -23.80 15.47
N PHE A 476 -15.82 -22.91 14.51
CA PHE A 476 -16.86 -22.29 13.70
C PHE A 476 -17.22 -23.17 12.50
N ALA A 477 -18.44 -23.02 11.98
CA ALA A 477 -18.85 -23.67 10.74
C ALA A 477 -18.18 -23.02 9.52
N GLN A 478 -17.71 -23.85 8.59
CA GLN A 478 -17.10 -23.46 7.31
C GLN A 478 -18.06 -23.67 6.12
#